data_AF-A0A3S8W2V5-F1
#
_entry.id   AF-A0A3S8W2V5-F1
#
_cell.length_a   1.000
_cell.length_b   1.000
_cell.length_c   1.000
_cell.angle_alpha   90.00
_cell.angle_beta   90.00
_cell.angle_gamma   90.00
#
_symmetry.space_group_name_H-M   'P 1'
#
loop_
_entity.id
_entity.type
_entity.pdbx_description
1 polymer ?
#
loop_
_entity_poly.entity_id
_entity_poly.type
_entity_poly.pdbx_seq_one_letter_code
_entity_poly.pdbx_strand_id
1 'polypeptide(L)'
;MGSLARLPGRRGTSVQLVRPSDTDRPTWAAYEETRYLGTVHSRFDLDGRWHVQSLNERHPSLDDALRALRRPEGWAADREHVRRWAHGILSDPHLRVLDVQTTGLDTAWAVQIGVTDRDGNALFDELVNPLADITPQATALHGLAPNQLFAAPTFKAFLPDLAHLLAARSCLAYNAAFDRAVLEREIHRLPQPARSAWATSRPRRWVDAMAPYTVWKGLWSTRYRSYRYQCGFSSCQGRVRSSAVLSALVPVWA
;
A
#
# COMPACT_ATOMS: atom_id res chain seq x y z
N MET A 1 4.24 -20.91 -9.63
CA MET A 1 3.69 -21.88 -8.65
C MET A 1 4.38 -21.66 -7.31
N GLY A 2 3.77 -20.89 -6.41
CA GLY A 2 4.22 -20.72 -5.02
C GLY A 2 3.14 -21.27 -4.11
N SER A 3 3.45 -22.37 -3.43
CA SER A 3 2.53 -23.11 -2.57
C SER A 3 2.09 -22.25 -1.38
N LEU A 4 0.83 -21.80 -1.38
CA LEU A 4 0.13 -21.35 -0.19
C LEU A 4 -0.09 -22.56 0.69
N ALA A 5 0.83 -22.80 1.63
CA ALA A 5 0.56 -23.71 2.74
C ALA A 5 -0.66 -23.19 3.51
N ARG A 6 -1.83 -23.77 3.26
CA ARG A 6 -3.03 -23.55 4.08
C ARG A 6 -2.75 -24.15 5.45
N LEU A 7 -2.33 -23.31 6.38
CA LEU A 7 -2.35 -23.66 7.80
C LEU A 7 -3.81 -23.98 8.21
N PRO A 8 -4.04 -25.04 8.98
CA PRO A 8 -5.39 -25.44 9.39
C PRO A 8 -6.07 -24.29 10.13
N GLY A 9 -7.28 -23.95 9.69
CA GLY A 9 -8.03 -22.79 10.20
C GLY A 9 -8.39 -22.96 11.67
N ARG A 10 -7.61 -22.35 12.56
CA ARG A 10 -8.02 -22.13 13.96
C ARG A 10 -9.21 -21.17 13.95
N ARG A 11 -10.30 -21.53 14.63
CA ARG A 11 -11.45 -20.64 14.86
C ARG A 11 -10.94 -19.40 15.59
N GLY A 12 -11.29 -18.21 15.10
CA GLY A 12 -10.98 -16.97 15.80
C GLY A 12 -11.78 -16.91 17.11
N THR A 13 -11.18 -16.37 18.17
CA THR A 13 -11.85 -16.13 19.45
C THR A 13 -12.98 -15.13 19.26
N SER A 14 -14.16 -15.44 19.82
CA SER A 14 -15.33 -14.56 19.81
C SER A 14 -15.15 -13.38 20.76
N VAL A 15 -15.83 -12.28 20.46
CA VAL A 15 -15.90 -11.11 21.33
C VAL A 15 -17.32 -11.00 21.86
N GLN A 16 -17.47 -10.88 23.17
CA GLN A 16 -18.74 -10.55 23.82
C GLN A 16 -18.84 -9.04 24.01
N LEU A 17 -19.98 -8.47 23.65
CA LEU A 17 -20.29 -7.06 23.86
C LEU A 17 -21.36 -6.95 24.94
N VAL A 18 -20.99 -6.36 26.07
CA VAL A 18 -21.88 -6.16 27.21
C VAL A 18 -22.26 -4.69 27.25
N ARG A 19 -23.56 -4.41 27.13
CA ARG A 19 -24.10 -3.05 27.25
C ARG A 19 -24.39 -2.76 28.73
N PRO A 20 -23.86 -1.66 29.31
CA PRO A 20 -24.27 -1.23 30.64
C PRO A 20 -25.74 -0.80 30.64
N SER A 21 -26.50 -1.28 31.62
CA SER A 21 -27.97 -1.22 31.70
C SER A 21 -28.57 0.19 31.71
N ASP A 22 -27.76 1.19 32.09
CA ASP A 22 -28.17 2.55 32.48
C ASP A 22 -27.62 3.65 31.56
N THR A 23 -27.21 3.30 30.33
CA THR A 23 -26.62 4.26 29.39
C THR A 23 -27.61 4.70 28.32
N ASP A 24 -27.90 6.00 28.24
CA ASP A 24 -28.70 6.58 27.15
C ASP A 24 -27.96 6.53 25.80
N ARG A 25 -26.63 6.38 25.84
CA ARG A 25 -25.77 6.31 24.65
C ARG A 25 -25.42 4.87 24.29
N PRO A 26 -25.33 4.55 22.99
CA PRO A 26 -24.91 3.23 22.50
C PRO A 26 -23.43 2.95 22.85
N THR A 27 -23.20 2.39 24.04
CA THR A 27 -21.88 2.06 24.60
C THR A 27 -21.81 0.58 24.98
N TRP A 28 -20.70 -0.09 24.68
CA TRP A 28 -20.47 -1.50 24.95
C TRP A 28 -19.06 -1.74 25.51
N ALA A 29 -18.99 -2.53 26.57
CA ALA A 29 -17.75 -3.13 27.05
C ALA A 29 -17.47 -4.42 26.25
N ALA A 30 -16.30 -4.51 25.64
CA ALA A 30 -15.88 -5.66 24.85
C ALA A 30 -15.01 -6.60 25.68
N TYR A 31 -15.31 -7.89 25.60
CA TYR A 31 -14.58 -8.96 26.27
C TYR A 31 -14.20 -10.06 25.28
N GLU A 32 -13.00 -10.61 25.44
CA GLU A 32 -12.60 -11.88 24.82
C GLU A 32 -12.49 -12.91 25.94
N GLU A 33 -13.38 -13.90 25.92
CA GLU A 33 -13.57 -14.81 27.07
C GLU A 33 -13.86 -14.00 28.36
N THR A 34 -12.94 -14.00 29.34
CA THR A 34 -13.04 -13.21 30.57
C THR A 34 -12.17 -11.95 30.55
N ARG A 35 -11.35 -11.76 29.50
CA ARG A 35 -10.45 -10.62 29.38
C ARG A 35 -11.20 -9.41 28.87
N TYR A 36 -11.23 -8.35 29.67
CA TYR A 36 -11.69 -7.04 29.22
C TYR A 36 -10.74 -6.49 28.16
N LEU A 37 -11.30 -6.13 26.99
CA LEU A 37 -10.55 -5.54 25.89
C LEU A 37 -10.63 -4.00 25.93
N GLY A 38 -11.81 -3.46 26.22
CA GLY A 38 -12.04 -2.01 26.21
C GLY A 38 -13.50 -1.64 25.98
N THR A 39 -13.78 -0.34 26.00
CA THR A 39 -15.11 0.21 25.72
C THR A 39 -15.17 0.79 24.31
N VAL A 40 -16.23 0.45 23.59
CA VAL A 40 -16.58 1.05 22.30
C VAL A 40 -17.94 1.73 22.38
N HIS A 41 -18.09 2.87 21.73
CA HIS A 41 -19.39 3.52 21.57
C HIS A 41 -19.53 4.09 20.17
N SER A 42 -20.75 4.13 19.68
CA SER A 42 -21.03 4.80 18.41
C SER A 42 -21.34 6.27 18.65
N ARG A 43 -20.81 7.12 17.78
CA ARG A 43 -21.15 8.55 17.70
C ARG A 43 -21.98 8.79 16.44
N PHE A 44 -23.05 8.00 16.28
CA PHE A 44 -23.92 8.07 15.10
C PHE A 44 -24.56 9.45 14.92
N ASP A 45 -24.82 10.13 16.04
CA ASP A 45 -25.34 11.48 16.12
C ASP A 45 -24.35 12.56 15.64
N LEU A 46 -23.04 12.28 15.60
CA LEU A 46 -22.00 13.25 15.26
C LEU A 46 -21.30 12.97 13.93
N ASP A 47 -20.65 11.81 13.81
CA ASP A 47 -19.80 11.49 12.65
C ASP A 47 -20.02 10.09 12.08
N GLY A 48 -20.95 9.31 12.65
CA GLY A 48 -21.24 7.96 12.18
C GLY A 48 -20.15 6.93 12.54
N ARG A 49 -19.13 7.30 13.32
CA ARG A 49 -17.97 6.44 13.59
C ARG A 49 -18.07 5.76 14.95
N TRP A 50 -17.36 4.64 15.05
CA TRP A 50 -17.15 3.91 16.29
C TRP A 50 -15.91 4.44 17.00
N HIS A 51 -16.07 4.87 18.24
CA HIS A 51 -14.98 5.35 19.08
C HIS A 51 -14.51 4.25 20.03
N VAL A 52 -13.20 4.04 20.08
CA VAL A 52 -12.53 3.17 21.06
C VAL A 52 -11.99 4.06 22.17
N GLN A 53 -12.58 3.97 23.37
CA GLN A 53 -12.34 4.94 24.44
C GLN A 53 -10.89 4.92 24.93
N SER A 54 -10.35 3.73 25.19
CA SER A 54 -8.98 3.55 25.74
C SER A 54 -7.88 4.00 24.79
N LEU A 55 -8.13 3.92 23.47
CA LEU A 55 -7.17 4.30 22.44
C LEU A 55 -7.39 5.73 21.93
N ASN A 56 -8.53 6.35 22.27
CA ASN A 56 -9.01 7.59 21.67
C ASN A 56 -9.03 7.57 20.13
N GLU A 57 -9.38 6.41 19.55
CA GLU A 57 -9.39 6.19 18.11
C GLU A 57 -10.82 6.11 17.55
N ARG A 58 -10.97 6.50 16.27
CA ARG A 58 -12.26 6.45 15.56
C ARG A 58 -12.19 5.55 14.35
N HIS A 59 -13.13 4.63 14.23
CA HIS A 59 -13.17 3.60 13.21
C HIS A 59 -14.49 3.66 12.43
N PRO A 60 -14.49 3.34 11.13
CA PRO A 60 -15.70 3.40 10.30
C PRO A 60 -16.72 2.30 10.65
N SER A 61 -16.28 1.22 11.30
CA SER A 61 -17.12 0.09 11.69
C SER A 61 -16.80 -0.40 13.10
N LEU A 62 -17.77 -1.08 13.72
CA LEU A 62 -17.60 -1.76 15.00
C LEU A 62 -16.50 -2.82 14.90
N ASP A 63 -16.50 -3.61 13.82
CA ASP A 63 -15.48 -4.63 13.56
C ASP A 63 -14.05 -4.08 13.61
N ASP A 64 -13.84 -2.90 13.03
CA ASP A 64 -12.52 -2.25 13.00
C ASP A 64 -12.13 -1.72 14.38
N ALA A 65 -13.09 -1.16 15.12
CA ALA A 65 -12.90 -0.78 16.52
C ALA A 65 -12.50 -1.99 17.39
N LEU A 66 -13.16 -3.15 17.20
CA LEU A 66 -12.81 -4.38 17.91
C LEU A 66 -11.44 -4.94 17.50
N ARG A 67 -11.06 -4.82 16.22
CA ARG A 67 -9.70 -5.19 15.77
C ARG A 67 -8.64 -4.29 16.38
N ALA A 68 -8.91 -3.00 16.56
CA ALA A 68 -8.01 -2.09 17.26
C ALA A 68 -7.82 -2.48 18.73
N LEU A 69 -8.88 -2.90 19.41
CA LEU A 69 -8.80 -3.43 20.78
C LEU A 69 -8.05 -4.76 20.91
N ARG A 70 -7.93 -5.53 19.83
CA ARG A 70 -7.25 -6.85 19.80
C ARG A 70 -5.82 -6.78 19.29
N ARG A 71 -5.22 -5.58 19.21
CA ARG A 71 -3.80 -5.44 18.82
C ARG A 71 -2.90 -6.27 19.75
N PRO A 72 -1.85 -6.92 19.22
CA PRO A 72 -0.92 -7.67 20.04
C PRO A 72 -0.10 -6.73 20.94
N GLU A 73 0.43 -7.25 22.04
CA GLU A 73 1.27 -6.49 22.97
C GLU A 73 2.50 -5.86 22.29
N GLY A 74 3.06 -6.54 21.29
CA GLY A 74 4.20 -6.06 20.49
C GLY A 74 3.87 -4.92 19.52
N TRP A 75 2.60 -4.53 19.35
CA TRP A 75 2.19 -3.55 18.32
C TRP A 75 2.93 -2.21 18.42
N ALA A 76 3.15 -1.70 19.64
CA ALA A 76 3.89 -0.44 19.83
C ALA A 76 5.35 -0.57 19.36
N ALA A 77 6.00 -1.69 19.66
CA ALA A 77 7.37 -1.96 19.23
C ALA A 77 7.45 -2.17 17.70
N ASP A 78 6.48 -2.88 17.11
CA ASP A 78 6.39 -3.07 15.66
C ASP A 78 6.26 -1.72 14.94
N ARG A 79 5.42 -0.82 15.45
CA ARG A 79 5.24 0.54 14.90
C ARG A 79 6.50 1.37 15.03
N GLU A 80 7.19 1.30 16.17
CA GLU A 80 8.46 2.02 16.36
C GLU A 80 9.56 1.47 15.45
N HIS A 81 9.58 0.15 15.20
CA HIS A 81 10.48 -0.44 14.22
C HIS A 81 10.21 0.10 12.81
N VAL A 82 8.94 0.14 12.39
CA VAL A 82 8.55 0.71 11.09
C VAL A 82 8.90 2.21 11.03
N ARG A 83 8.73 2.95 12.12
CA ARG A 83 9.13 4.35 12.20
C ARG A 83 10.61 4.53 11.95
N ARG A 84 11.45 3.82 12.69
CA ARG A 84 12.91 3.87 12.49
C ARG A 84 13.32 3.42 11.08
N TRP A 85 12.68 2.40 10.52
CA TRP A 85 12.89 1.98 9.15
C TRP A 85 12.55 3.09 8.13
N ALA A 86 11.40 3.77 8.32
CA ALA A 86 10.97 4.86 7.45
C ALA A 86 11.93 6.06 7.53
N HIS A 87 12.37 6.46 8.73
CA HIS A 87 13.42 7.47 8.90
C HIS A 87 14.71 7.05 8.19
N GLY A 88 15.12 5.78 8.33
CA GLY A 88 16.33 5.25 7.71
C GLY A 88 16.28 5.35 6.18
N ILE A 89 15.20 4.89 5.56
CA ILE A 89 15.10 4.89 4.09
C ILE A 89 14.97 6.29 3.50
N LEU A 90 14.19 7.18 4.14
CA LEU A 90 14.00 8.56 3.68
C LEU A 90 15.23 9.43 3.92
N SER A 91 16.16 9.03 4.79
CA SER A 91 17.43 9.75 4.94
C SER A 91 18.36 9.61 3.73
N ASP A 92 18.14 8.63 2.84
CA ASP A 92 18.89 8.46 1.59
C ASP A 92 18.46 9.52 0.55
N PRO A 93 19.33 10.50 0.19
CA PRO A 93 19.00 11.52 -0.80
C PRO A 93 18.88 10.96 -2.23
N HIS A 94 19.36 9.74 -2.47
CA HIS A 94 19.30 9.07 -3.75
C HIS A 94 18.12 8.10 -3.86
N LEU A 95 17.26 8.02 -2.84
CA LEU A 95 16.02 7.25 -2.90
C LEU A 95 15.15 7.72 -4.08
N ARG A 96 14.59 6.76 -4.79
CA ARG A 96 13.56 6.99 -5.80
C ARG A 96 12.30 6.27 -5.38
N VAL A 97 11.18 6.98 -5.35
CA VAL A 97 9.88 6.35 -5.13
C VAL A 97 9.24 6.15 -6.49
N LEU A 98 8.99 4.89 -6.82
CA LEU A 98 8.49 4.47 -8.12
C LEU A 98 7.08 3.90 -7.96
N ASP A 99 6.25 4.21 -8.94
CA ASP A 99 4.89 3.72 -9.07
C ASP A 99 4.61 3.46 -10.56
N VAL A 100 4.03 2.30 -10.87
CA VAL A 100 3.69 1.91 -12.24
C VAL A 100 2.20 1.59 -12.31
N GLN A 101 1.45 2.39 -13.06
CA GLN A 101 0.07 2.05 -13.39
C GLN A 101 0.08 1.11 -14.59
N THR A 102 -0.84 0.14 -14.62
CA THR A 102 -0.76 -0.98 -15.57
C THR A 102 -2.07 -1.29 -16.28
N THR A 103 -2.00 -2.04 -17.37
CA THR A 103 -3.20 -2.49 -18.12
C THR A 103 -4.12 -3.43 -17.33
N GLY A 104 -3.65 -4.04 -16.25
CA GLY A 104 -4.38 -4.99 -15.40
C GLY A 104 -3.48 -5.56 -14.28
N LEU A 105 -3.86 -6.68 -13.67
CA LEU A 105 -3.10 -7.32 -12.58
C LEU A 105 -2.30 -8.58 -13.03
N ASP A 106 -2.69 -9.20 -14.14
CA ASP A 106 -2.05 -10.41 -14.66
C ASP A 106 -1.33 -10.11 -15.97
N THR A 107 -0.02 -10.41 -16.04
CA THR A 107 0.80 -10.19 -17.26
C THR A 107 0.64 -8.77 -17.85
N ALA A 108 0.64 -7.77 -16.97
CA ALA A 108 0.27 -6.41 -17.35
C ALA A 108 1.41 -5.59 -18.00
N TRP A 109 1.04 -4.53 -18.71
CA TRP A 109 1.96 -3.59 -19.35
C TRP A 109 1.85 -2.22 -18.71
N ALA A 110 2.91 -1.43 -18.75
CA ALA A 110 2.91 -0.09 -18.15
C ALA A 110 2.03 0.85 -18.97
N VAL A 111 1.16 1.60 -18.29
CA VAL A 111 0.33 2.66 -18.90
C VAL A 111 0.70 4.05 -18.37
N GLN A 112 1.36 4.11 -17.21
CA GLN A 112 1.97 5.31 -16.66
C GLN A 112 3.13 4.90 -15.76
N ILE A 113 4.21 5.68 -15.76
CA ILE A 113 5.33 5.50 -14.83
C ILE A 113 5.55 6.83 -14.11
N GLY A 114 5.50 6.79 -12.78
CA GLY A 114 5.79 7.92 -11.91
C GLY A 114 7.04 7.66 -11.08
N VAL A 115 7.92 8.65 -10.99
CA VAL A 115 9.10 8.62 -10.13
C VAL A 115 9.24 9.94 -9.38
N THR A 116 9.43 9.88 -8.07
CA THR A 116 9.74 11.05 -7.25
C THR A 116 11.07 10.88 -6.52
N ASP A 117 11.61 11.98 -6.01
CA ASP A 117 12.61 11.93 -4.94
C ASP A 117 11.97 11.54 -3.59
N ARG A 118 12.79 11.55 -2.53
CA ARG A 118 12.38 11.26 -1.15
C ARG A 118 11.43 12.29 -0.55
N ASP A 119 11.42 13.51 -1.07
CA ASP A 119 10.64 14.64 -0.57
C ASP A 119 9.28 14.73 -1.30
N GLY A 120 9.11 13.95 -2.37
CA GLY A 120 7.88 13.86 -3.16
C GLY A 120 7.86 14.76 -4.37
N ASN A 121 8.98 15.39 -4.73
CA ASN A 121 9.07 16.13 -5.97
C ASN A 121 9.09 15.15 -7.14
N ALA A 122 8.21 15.36 -8.12
CA ALA A 122 8.16 14.55 -9.32
C ALA A 122 9.45 14.74 -10.15
N LEU A 123 10.11 13.64 -10.45
CA LEU A 123 11.27 13.59 -11.34
C LEU A 123 10.90 13.05 -12.72
N PHE A 124 9.82 12.27 -12.79
CA PHE A 124 9.27 11.67 -14.00
C PHE A 124 7.78 11.34 -13.76
N ASP A 125 6.89 11.66 -14.70
CA ASP A 125 5.46 11.33 -14.61
C ASP A 125 4.87 11.28 -16.03
N GLU A 126 5.03 10.15 -16.70
CA GLU A 126 4.69 10.02 -18.13
C GLU A 126 3.69 8.90 -18.39
N LEU A 127 2.77 9.16 -19.32
CA LEU A 127 1.92 8.13 -19.91
C LEU A 127 2.73 7.26 -20.87
N VAL A 128 2.43 5.97 -20.85
CA VAL A 128 3.10 4.97 -21.68
C VAL A 128 2.06 4.31 -22.57
N ASN A 129 2.33 4.24 -23.86
CA ASN A 129 1.58 3.38 -24.76
C ASN A 129 1.96 1.91 -24.49
N PRO A 130 1.04 1.09 -23.96
CA PRO A 130 1.33 -0.29 -23.57
C PRO A 130 1.44 -1.24 -24.76
N LEU A 131 1.12 -0.79 -25.99
CA LEU A 131 0.99 -1.64 -27.18
C LEU A 131 0.09 -2.87 -26.93
N ALA A 132 -0.92 -2.68 -26.09
CA ALA A 132 -1.85 -3.71 -25.62
C ALA A 132 -3.13 -3.05 -25.10
N ASP A 133 -4.20 -3.84 -24.97
CA ASP A 133 -5.45 -3.34 -24.42
C ASP A 133 -5.36 -3.13 -22.90
N ILE A 134 -5.98 -2.07 -22.42
CA ILE A 134 -6.23 -1.83 -21.00
C ILE A 134 -7.57 -2.45 -20.60
N THR A 135 -7.59 -3.18 -19.49
CA THR A 135 -8.81 -3.80 -18.98
C THR A 135 -9.80 -2.74 -18.49
N PRO A 136 -11.13 -2.96 -18.61
CA PRO A 136 -12.12 -2.02 -18.08
C PRO A 136 -11.95 -1.71 -16.59
N GLN A 137 -11.51 -2.70 -15.81
CA GLN A 137 -11.21 -2.53 -14.39
C GLN A 137 -10.02 -1.59 -14.16
N ALA A 138 -8.95 -1.74 -14.94
CA ALA A 138 -7.80 -0.84 -14.88
C ALA A 138 -8.17 0.57 -15.38
N THR A 139 -8.99 0.70 -16.44
CA THR A 139 -9.53 2.00 -16.88
C THR A 139 -10.34 2.68 -15.78
N ALA A 140 -11.26 1.93 -15.14
CA ALA A 140 -12.09 2.45 -14.05
C ALA A 140 -11.25 2.83 -12.83
N LEU A 141 -10.18 2.08 -12.56
CA LEU A 141 -9.22 2.40 -11.51
C LEU A 141 -8.42 3.64 -11.89
N HIS A 142 -7.62 3.64 -12.95
CA HIS A 142 -6.66 4.70 -13.22
C HIS A 142 -7.29 5.97 -13.84
N GLY A 143 -8.50 5.86 -14.38
CA GLY A 143 -9.16 6.95 -15.14
C GLY A 143 -8.50 7.24 -16.49
N LEU A 144 -7.67 6.32 -17.00
CA LEU A 144 -6.95 6.48 -18.28
C LEU A 144 -7.74 5.82 -19.40
N ALA A 145 -8.12 6.62 -20.39
CA ALA A 145 -8.85 6.12 -21.55
C ALA A 145 -7.88 5.49 -22.59
N PRO A 146 -8.31 4.42 -23.30
CA PRO A 146 -7.45 3.74 -24.28
C PRO A 146 -6.88 4.66 -25.37
N ASN A 147 -7.64 5.66 -25.80
CA ASN A 147 -7.20 6.63 -26.82
C ASN A 147 -6.04 7.52 -26.34
N GLN A 148 -6.01 7.89 -25.05
CA GLN A 148 -4.90 8.65 -24.47
C GLN A 148 -3.62 7.82 -24.46
N LEU A 149 -3.74 6.53 -24.11
CA LEU A 149 -2.62 5.60 -24.10
C LEU A 149 -2.09 5.34 -25.51
N PHE A 150 -2.97 5.20 -26.50
CA PHE A 150 -2.56 4.99 -27.89
C PHE A 150 -1.76 6.18 -28.45
N ALA A 151 -2.12 7.40 -28.06
CA ALA A 151 -1.41 8.62 -28.46
C ALA A 151 -0.09 8.87 -27.71
N ALA A 152 0.14 8.16 -26.59
CA ALA A 152 1.34 8.33 -25.77
C ALA A 152 2.60 7.70 -26.42
N PRO A 153 3.82 8.11 -26.03
CA PRO A 153 5.03 7.43 -26.42
C PRO A 153 5.10 6.01 -25.85
N THR A 154 5.75 5.10 -26.57
CA THR A 154 6.01 3.74 -26.07
C THR A 154 7.12 3.75 -25.01
N PHE A 155 7.17 2.70 -24.19
CA PHE A 155 8.21 2.54 -23.15
C PHE A 155 9.64 2.72 -23.68
N LYS A 156 9.91 2.31 -24.93
CA LYS A 156 11.23 2.46 -25.58
C LYS A 156 11.72 3.92 -25.58
N ALA A 157 10.82 4.89 -25.74
CA ALA A 157 11.17 6.30 -25.80
C ALA A 157 11.76 6.81 -24.48
N PHE A 158 11.28 6.29 -23.36
CA PHE A 158 11.67 6.72 -22.01
C PHE A 158 12.82 5.93 -21.40
N LEU A 159 13.25 4.85 -22.06
CA LEU A 159 14.28 3.98 -21.51
C LEU A 159 15.58 4.72 -21.11
N PRO A 160 16.14 5.64 -21.93
CA PRO A 160 17.36 6.35 -21.54
C PRO A 160 17.18 7.17 -20.26
N ASP A 161 16.06 7.87 -20.13
CA ASP A 161 15.77 8.73 -18.98
C ASP A 161 15.52 7.90 -17.73
N LEU A 162 14.70 6.84 -17.84
CA LEU A 162 14.45 5.92 -16.73
C LEU A 162 15.72 5.19 -16.29
N ALA A 163 16.55 4.74 -17.23
CA ALA A 163 17.84 4.12 -16.92
C ALA A 163 18.74 5.10 -16.15
N HIS A 164 18.86 6.34 -16.61
CA HIS A 164 19.66 7.36 -15.92
C HIS A 164 19.10 7.68 -14.53
N LEU A 165 17.78 7.82 -14.41
CA LEU A 165 17.09 8.19 -13.18
C LEU A 165 17.18 7.11 -12.09
N LEU A 166 17.20 5.84 -12.49
CA LEU A 166 17.14 4.70 -11.58
C LEU A 166 18.50 4.01 -11.37
N ALA A 167 19.49 4.28 -12.22
CA ALA A 167 20.83 3.69 -12.16
C ALA A 167 21.46 3.79 -10.78
N ALA A 168 21.89 2.64 -10.25
CA ALA A 168 22.60 2.48 -8.97
C ALA A 168 21.88 3.01 -7.72
N ARG A 169 20.58 3.32 -7.81
CA ARG A 169 19.78 3.88 -6.71
C ARG A 169 18.91 2.83 -6.00
N SER A 170 18.41 3.20 -4.83
CA SER A 170 17.36 2.46 -4.13
C SER A 170 16.00 2.89 -4.68
N CYS A 171 15.20 1.93 -5.13
CA CYS A 171 13.81 2.17 -5.55
C CYS A 171 12.85 1.64 -4.50
N LEU A 172 12.04 2.53 -3.94
CA LEU A 172 10.94 2.21 -3.07
C LEU A 172 9.65 2.18 -3.89
N ALA A 173 8.88 1.11 -3.74
CA ALA A 173 7.60 0.94 -4.41
C ALA A 173 6.61 0.23 -3.48
N TYR A 174 5.33 0.34 -3.82
CA TYR A 174 4.27 -0.34 -3.08
C TYR A 174 3.96 -1.66 -3.78
N ASN A 175 4.31 -2.79 -3.17
CA ASN A 175 4.43 -4.07 -3.87
C ASN A 175 5.51 -4.01 -4.96
N ALA A 176 6.75 -3.72 -4.54
CA ALA A 176 7.90 -3.49 -5.42
C ALA A 176 8.19 -4.66 -6.38
N ALA A 177 7.82 -5.88 -6.01
CA ALA A 177 7.97 -7.04 -6.89
C ALA A 177 7.10 -6.94 -8.15
N PHE A 178 5.89 -6.38 -8.03
CA PHE A 178 4.97 -6.20 -9.15
C PHE A 178 5.51 -5.16 -10.15
N ASP A 179 5.83 -3.96 -9.67
CA ASP A 179 6.36 -2.87 -10.51
C ASP A 179 7.64 -3.30 -11.22
N ARG A 180 8.55 -3.96 -10.49
CA ARG A 180 9.76 -4.52 -11.06
C ARG A 180 9.45 -5.51 -12.19
N ALA A 181 8.51 -6.43 -11.99
CA ALA A 181 8.16 -7.42 -12.99
C ALA A 181 7.53 -6.78 -14.24
N VAL A 182 6.79 -5.68 -14.09
CA VAL A 182 6.25 -4.91 -15.22
C VAL A 182 7.38 -4.24 -16.01
N LEU A 183 8.30 -3.55 -15.34
CA LEU A 183 9.46 -2.95 -16.01
C LEU A 183 10.32 -3.99 -16.72
N GLU A 184 10.60 -5.13 -16.08
CA GLU A 184 11.35 -6.23 -16.70
C GLU A 184 10.65 -6.73 -17.97
N ARG A 185 9.31 -6.83 -17.95
CA ARG A 185 8.52 -7.25 -19.11
C ARG A 185 8.60 -6.23 -20.26
N GLU A 186 8.48 -4.94 -19.96
CA GLU A 186 8.65 -3.89 -20.97
C GLU A 186 10.05 -3.94 -21.59
N ILE A 187 11.09 -4.14 -20.78
CA ILE A 187 12.46 -4.30 -21.24
C ILE A 187 12.61 -5.53 -22.14
N HIS A 188 11.96 -6.64 -21.82
CA HIS A 188 12.04 -7.86 -22.63
C HIS A 188 11.51 -7.70 -24.06
N ARG A 189 10.58 -6.75 -24.29
CA ARG A 189 10.08 -6.40 -25.64
C ARG A 189 11.11 -5.66 -26.49
N LEU A 190 12.16 -5.10 -25.89
CA LEU A 190 13.13 -4.25 -26.57
C LEU A 190 14.27 -5.07 -27.21
N PRO A 191 14.93 -4.51 -28.25
CA PRO A 191 16.08 -5.16 -28.87
C PRO A 191 17.28 -5.28 -27.91
N GLN A 192 18.20 -6.21 -28.21
CA GLN A 192 19.33 -6.56 -27.33
C GLN A 192 20.17 -5.38 -26.82
N PRO A 193 20.50 -4.34 -27.62
CA PRO A 193 21.28 -3.20 -27.13
C PRO A 193 20.57 -2.46 -25.98
N ALA A 194 19.27 -2.23 -26.11
CA ALA A 194 18.44 -1.58 -25.10
C ALA A 194 18.37 -2.41 -23.80
N ARG A 195 18.19 -3.73 -23.94
CA ARG A 195 18.20 -4.66 -22.79
C ARG A 195 19.54 -4.65 -22.05
N SER A 196 20.64 -4.58 -22.78
CA SER A 196 21.99 -4.56 -22.20
C SER A 196 22.26 -3.25 -21.46
N ALA A 197 21.84 -2.11 -22.03
CA ALA A 197 21.93 -0.81 -21.38
C ALA A 197 21.09 -0.73 -20.08
N TRP A 198 19.91 -1.37 -20.05
CA TRP A 198 19.12 -1.48 -18.83
C TRP A 198 19.77 -2.38 -17.78
N ALA A 199 20.36 -3.51 -18.20
CA ALA A 199 21.01 -4.43 -17.27
C ALA A 199 22.14 -3.77 -16.47
N THR A 200 22.86 -2.83 -17.06
CA THR A 200 23.91 -2.03 -16.39
C THR A 200 23.35 -0.85 -15.58
N SER A 201 22.13 -0.40 -15.89
CA SER A 201 21.50 0.81 -15.31
C SER A 201 20.31 0.50 -14.40
N ARG A 202 20.12 -0.77 -14.02
CA ARG A 202 19.01 -1.18 -13.14
C ARG A 202 19.16 -0.59 -11.73
N PRO A 203 18.05 -0.43 -10.98
CA PRO A 203 18.11 -0.12 -9.56
C PRO A 203 19.04 -1.07 -8.81
N ARG A 204 19.85 -0.53 -7.90
CA ARG A 204 20.75 -1.33 -7.04
C ARG A 204 19.95 -2.14 -6.03
N ARG A 205 18.86 -1.56 -5.54
CA ARG A 205 18.02 -2.14 -4.49
C ARG A 205 16.55 -1.83 -4.76
N TRP A 206 15.70 -2.82 -4.58
CA TRP A 206 14.25 -2.64 -4.48
C TRP A 206 13.83 -2.75 -3.03
N VAL A 207 12.97 -1.84 -2.60
CA VAL A 207 12.42 -1.80 -1.24
C VAL A 207 10.91 -1.80 -1.36
N ASP A 208 10.27 -2.71 -0.63
CA ASP A 208 8.82 -2.83 -0.62
C ASP A 208 8.22 -2.10 0.59
N ALA A 209 7.34 -1.14 0.31
CA ALA A 209 6.63 -0.38 1.34
C ALA A 209 5.39 -1.12 1.89
N MET A 210 4.89 -2.16 1.21
CA MET A 210 3.59 -2.77 1.52
C MET A 210 3.55 -3.38 2.92
N ALA A 211 4.57 -4.15 3.29
CA ALA A 211 4.67 -4.77 4.62
C ALA A 211 4.77 -3.74 5.77
N PRO A 212 5.72 -2.78 5.76
CA PRO A 212 5.80 -1.76 6.81
C PRO A 212 4.55 -0.86 6.84
N TYR A 213 3.98 -0.52 5.68
CA TYR A 213 2.73 0.22 5.62
C TYR A 213 1.57 -0.56 6.27
N THR A 214 1.50 -1.87 6.03
CA THR A 214 0.48 -2.74 6.60
C THR A 214 0.60 -2.83 8.13
N VAL A 215 1.80 -2.78 8.70
CA VAL A 215 1.98 -2.67 10.16
C VAL A 215 1.53 -1.29 10.67
N TRP A 216 1.80 -0.21 9.93
CA TRP A 216 1.47 1.15 10.35
C TRP A 216 -0.01 1.49 10.28
N LYS A 217 -0.69 1.11 9.19
CA LYS A 217 -2.11 1.43 8.93
C LYS A 217 -3.06 0.24 9.04
N GLY A 218 -2.53 -0.99 8.98
CA GLY A 218 -3.37 -2.18 8.93
C GLY A 218 -4.09 -2.47 10.23
N LEU A 219 -5.17 -3.23 10.12
CA LEU A 219 -5.91 -3.74 11.28
C LEU A 219 -5.49 -5.17 11.59
N TRP A 220 -5.28 -5.44 12.87
CA TRP A 220 -4.91 -6.78 13.31
C TRP A 220 -6.00 -7.81 13.00
N SER A 221 -5.61 -8.93 12.41
CA SER A 221 -6.46 -10.11 12.30
C SER A 221 -5.99 -11.18 13.26
N THR A 222 -6.80 -11.50 14.25
CA THR A 222 -6.51 -12.62 15.16
C THR A 222 -6.52 -13.98 14.45
N ARG A 223 -7.35 -14.14 13.41
CA ARG A 223 -7.40 -15.36 12.58
C ARG A 223 -6.08 -15.64 11.88
N TYR A 224 -5.48 -14.62 11.26
CA TYR A 224 -4.24 -14.76 10.48
C TYR A 224 -2.99 -14.41 11.28
N ARG A 225 -3.14 -13.86 12.49
CA ARG A 225 -2.07 -13.33 13.34
C ARG A 225 -1.15 -12.37 12.57
N SER A 226 -1.76 -11.51 11.77
CA SER A 226 -1.08 -10.53 10.93
C SER A 226 -1.94 -9.28 10.77
N TYR A 227 -1.30 -8.16 10.47
CA TYR A 227 -2.00 -6.95 10.07
C TYR A 227 -2.58 -7.15 8.68
N ARG A 228 -3.86 -6.82 8.52
CA ARG A 228 -4.53 -6.80 7.24
C ARG A 228 -4.17 -5.53 6.52
N TYR A 229 -3.87 -5.69 5.25
CA TYR A 229 -3.84 -4.60 4.30
C TYR A 229 -5.11 -3.76 4.41
N GLN A 230 -4.95 -2.47 4.66
CA GLN A 230 -6.01 -1.51 4.44
C GLN A 230 -5.72 -0.79 3.14
N CYS A 231 -6.65 -0.93 2.20
CA CYS A 231 -6.69 -0.09 1.03
C CYS A 231 -6.91 1.34 1.53
N GLY A 232 -5.88 2.18 1.45
CA GLY A 232 -5.98 3.57 1.87
C GLY A 232 -7.05 4.27 1.02
N PHE A 233 -7.70 5.29 1.59
CA PHE A 233 -8.81 6.01 0.96
C PHE A 233 -8.47 6.54 -0.46
N SER A 234 -7.19 6.69 -0.80
CA SER A 234 -6.69 7.03 -2.15
C SER A 234 -6.30 5.84 -3.05
N SER A 235 -5.95 4.66 -2.49
CA SER A 235 -5.52 3.52 -3.31
C SER A 235 -6.68 2.80 -4.00
N CYS A 236 -7.91 2.95 -3.48
CA CYS A 236 -9.11 2.32 -4.04
C CYS A 236 -9.93 3.30 -4.90
N GLN A 237 -9.59 4.60 -4.89
CA GLN A 237 -10.26 5.66 -5.66
C GLN A 237 -9.49 6.08 -6.92
N GLY A 238 -8.47 5.33 -7.32
CA GLY A 238 -7.98 5.45 -8.68
C GLY A 238 -6.99 6.57 -8.98
N ARG A 239 -6.40 7.17 -7.96
CA ARG A 239 -5.26 8.09 -8.11
C ARG A 239 -4.13 7.64 -7.18
N VAL A 240 -3.53 6.50 -7.50
CA VAL A 240 -2.19 6.21 -6.98
C VAL A 240 -1.24 6.91 -7.93
N ARG A 241 -0.63 7.98 -7.43
CA ARG A 241 0.64 8.50 -7.96
C ARG A 241 1.71 8.04 -6.97
N SER A 242 2.98 8.10 -7.34
CA SER A 242 4.14 7.97 -6.43
C SER A 242 3.98 8.73 -5.09
N SER A 243 3.19 9.82 -5.09
CA SER A 243 2.79 10.56 -3.89
C SER A 243 2.03 9.74 -2.84
N ALA A 244 1.35 8.64 -3.20
CA ALA A 244 0.61 7.80 -2.26
C ALA A 244 1.55 7.00 -1.34
N VAL A 245 2.66 6.48 -1.88
CA VAL A 245 3.69 5.78 -1.10
C VAL A 245 4.37 6.73 -0.13
N LEU A 246 4.64 7.96 -0.57
CA LEU A 246 5.17 8.99 0.32
C LEU A 246 4.14 9.47 1.34
N SER A 247 2.89 9.71 0.94
CA SER A 247 1.80 10.08 1.86
C SER A 247 1.55 9.00 2.92
N ALA A 248 1.87 7.74 2.62
CA ALA A 248 1.85 6.64 3.57
C ALA A 248 2.99 6.69 4.60
N LEU A 249 4.15 7.20 4.21
CA LEU A 249 5.36 7.27 5.05
C LEU A 249 5.56 8.61 5.76
N VAL A 250 5.08 9.73 5.22
CA VAL A 250 5.19 11.07 5.82
C VAL A 250 4.56 11.13 7.22
N PRO A 251 3.38 10.54 7.51
CA PRO A 251 2.84 10.48 8.87
C PRO A 251 3.62 9.56 9.81
N VAL A 252 4.52 8.72 9.30
CA VAL A 252 5.42 7.90 10.11
C VAL A 252 6.61 8.73 10.62
N TRP A 253 6.96 9.79 9.86
CA TRP A 253 8.10 10.69 10.07
C TRP A 253 7.85 11.76 11.16
N ALA A 254 6.61 12.25 11.29
CA ALA A 254 6.16 13.15 12.37
C ALA A 254 5.74 12.34 13.59
#